data_AF-A0A969YXW8-F1
#
_entry.id   AF-A0A969YXW8-F1
#
_cell.length_a   1.000
_cell.length_b   1.000
_cell.length_c   1.000
_cell.angle_alpha   90.00
_cell.angle_beta   90.00
_cell.angle_gamma   90.00
#
_symmetry.space_group_name_H-M   'P 1'
#
loop_
_entity.id
_entity.type
_entity.pdbx_description
1 polymer ?
#
loop_
_entity_poly.entity_id
_entity_poly.type
_entity_poly.pdbx_seq_one_letter_code
_entity_poly.pdbx_strand_id
1 'polypeptide(L)'
;MKIESLNLHGISLEEALQKLETNLNWCIKHSVEVLDINHGKGLHSNRNFSVIKSEVRKLLKSNHLIKENNYIIVWGESNLPIALTYDEGHTLIVKKGIENSYIGGKKQIEKNYRIFSDEGKKQRKMNKNINRRKRSR
;
A
#
# COMPACT_ATOMS: atom_id res chain seq x y z
N MET A 1 -16.76 -1.04 -1.03
CA MET A 1 -15.43 -1.09 -0.42
C MET A 1 -15.36 -0.06 0.68
N LYS A 2 -15.35 -0.49 1.94
CA LYS A 2 -15.11 0.36 3.11
C LYS A 2 -13.60 0.53 3.27
N ILE A 3 -13.12 1.77 3.12
CA ILE A 3 -11.70 2.10 3.13
C ILE A 3 -11.47 3.15 4.22
N GLU A 4 -10.45 2.93 5.03
CA GLU A 4 -9.98 3.89 6.03
C GLU A 4 -8.52 4.24 5.79
N SER A 5 -8.13 5.45 6.20
CA SER A 5 -6.75 5.92 6.09
C SER A 5 -6.22 6.33 7.46
N LEU A 6 -5.01 5.87 7.76
CA LEU A 6 -4.27 6.16 8.98
C LEU A 6 -2.97 6.87 8.62
N ASN A 7 -2.84 8.12 9.05
CA ASN A 7 -1.60 8.88 8.86
C ASN A 7 -0.71 8.79 10.10
N LEU A 8 0.44 8.13 9.95
CA LEU A 8 1.51 8.00 10.95
C LEU A 8 2.75 8.82 10.58
N HIS A 9 2.73 9.53 9.46
CA HIS A 9 3.87 10.33 9.02
C HIS A 9 4.03 11.57 9.91
N GLY A 10 5.25 11.80 10.41
CA GLY A 10 5.60 13.02 11.14
C GLY A 10 5.31 13.00 12.65
N ILE A 11 4.80 11.88 13.19
CA ILE A 11 4.61 11.68 14.64
C ILE A 11 5.73 10.83 15.23
N SER A 12 5.77 10.71 16.57
CA SER A 12 6.77 9.87 17.24
C SER A 12 6.51 8.38 16.97
N LEU A 13 7.54 7.54 17.13
CA LEU A 13 7.40 6.10 16.95
C LEU A 13 6.36 5.51 17.93
N GLU A 14 6.43 5.89 19.20
CA GLU A 14 5.51 5.42 20.24
C GLU A 14 4.05 5.78 19.91
N GLU A 15 3.81 7.04 19.54
CA GLU A 15 2.49 7.50 19.13
C GLU A 15 2.01 6.76 17.86
N ALA A 16 2.91 6.51 16.92
CA ALA A 16 2.60 5.79 15.70
C ALA A 16 2.16 4.35 15.97
N LEU A 17 2.86 3.64 16.86
CA LEU A 17 2.52 2.26 17.24
C LEU A 17 1.19 2.20 18.00
N GLN A 18 0.96 3.12 18.94
CA GLN A 18 -0.30 3.18 19.69
C GLN A 18 -1.49 3.49 18.78
N LYS A 19 -1.34 4.46 17.86
CA LYS A 19 -2.36 4.78 16.86
C LYS A 19 -2.61 3.60 15.92
N LEU A 20 -1.55 2.92 15.49
CA LEU A 20 -1.66 1.76 14.62
C LEU A 20 -2.50 0.66 15.26
N GLU A 21 -2.19 0.26 16.49
CA GLU A 21 -2.90 -0.80 17.19
C GLU A 21 -4.38 -0.44 17.43
N THR A 22 -4.63 0.78 17.90
CA THR A 22 -6.00 1.28 18.14
C THR A 22 -6.84 1.26 16.85
N ASN A 23 -6.28 1.77 15.75
CA ASN A 23 -6.99 1.83 14.47
C ASN A 23 -7.15 0.45 13.83
N LEU A 24 -6.16 -0.43 13.94
CA LEU A 24 -6.26 -1.79 13.43
C LEU A 24 -7.40 -2.56 14.11
N ASN A 25 -7.46 -2.51 15.45
CA ASN A 25 -8.53 -3.12 16.23
C ASN A 25 -9.90 -2.56 15.86
N TRP A 26 -10.00 -1.23 15.72
CA TRP A 26 -11.23 -0.57 15.30
C TRP A 26 -11.67 -1.02 13.89
N CYS A 27 -10.73 -1.09 12.94
CA CYS A 27 -10.99 -1.50 11.56
C CYS A 27 -11.50 -2.94 11.48
N ILE A 28 -10.87 -3.86 12.22
CA ILE A 28 -11.30 -5.26 12.31
C ILE A 28 -12.71 -5.33 12.89
N LYS A 29 -12.95 -4.67 14.04
CA LYS A 29 -14.25 -4.64 14.71
C LYS A 29 -15.38 -4.10 13.82
N HIS A 30 -15.09 -3.11 12.98
CA HIS A 30 -16.07 -2.47 12.10
C HIS A 30 -16.04 -3.01 10.66
N SER A 31 -15.39 -4.15 10.43
CA SER A 31 -15.29 -4.82 9.12
C SER A 31 -14.86 -3.88 7.99
N VAL A 32 -13.88 -3.01 8.24
CA VAL A 32 -13.23 -2.18 7.22
C VAL A 32 -12.49 -3.10 6.26
N GLU A 33 -12.74 -2.96 4.95
CA GLU A 33 -12.17 -3.87 3.96
C GLU A 33 -10.73 -3.52 3.61
N VAL A 34 -10.37 -2.23 3.65
CA VAL A 34 -9.00 -1.75 3.43
C VAL A 34 -8.64 -0.68 4.43
N LEU A 35 -7.54 -0.88 5.15
CA LEU A 35 -6.88 0.17 5.94
C LEU A 35 -5.59 0.57 5.24
N ASP A 36 -5.52 1.82 4.79
CA ASP A 36 -4.31 2.46 4.28
C ASP A 36 -3.50 3.07 5.42
N ILE A 37 -2.23 2.69 5.56
CA ILE A 37 -1.34 3.19 6.60
C ILE A 37 -0.21 3.98 5.93
N ASN A 38 -0.25 5.30 6.05
CA ASN A 38 0.82 6.20 5.62
C ASN A 38 1.85 6.35 6.74
N HIS A 39 2.98 5.66 6.62
CA HIS A 39 4.11 5.74 7.55
C HIS A 39 5.28 6.58 7.01
N GLY A 40 5.16 7.06 5.76
CA GLY A 40 6.20 7.81 5.05
C GLY A 40 7.32 6.95 4.47
N LYS A 41 8.12 7.54 3.57
CA LYS A 41 9.13 6.79 2.79
C LYS A 41 10.36 6.37 3.60
N GLY A 42 10.61 7.04 4.74
CA GLY A 42 11.79 6.81 5.57
C GLY A 42 13.08 7.46 5.09
N LEU A 43 12.99 8.46 4.19
CA LEU A 43 14.16 9.11 3.56
C LEU A 43 14.85 10.18 4.44
N HIS A 44 14.26 10.57 5.57
CA HIS A 44 14.75 11.69 6.39
C HIS A 44 14.85 11.33 7.88
N SER A 45 15.55 10.27 8.24
CA SER A 45 15.95 10.02 9.64
C SER A 45 17.12 10.95 10.05
N ASN A 46 16.96 12.26 9.91
CA ASN A 46 17.98 13.25 10.31
C ASN A 46 18.15 13.37 11.84
N ARG A 47 17.44 12.57 12.65
CA ARG A 47 17.40 12.69 14.12
C ARG A 47 17.25 11.35 14.87
N ASN A 48 17.92 10.27 14.49
CA ASN A 48 17.90 9.00 15.24
C ASN A 48 16.52 8.33 15.46
N PHE A 49 15.45 8.79 14.82
CA PHE A 49 14.16 8.12 14.87
C PHE A 49 14.26 6.80 14.08
N SER A 50 13.97 5.67 14.75
CA SER A 50 13.72 4.42 14.02
C SER A 50 12.69 4.70 12.93
N VAL A 51 12.97 4.22 11.74
CA VAL A 51 12.15 4.52 10.57
C VAL A 51 10.76 3.95 10.85
N ILE A 52 9.75 4.82 11.06
CA ILE A 52 8.37 4.41 11.39
C ILE A 52 7.91 3.28 10.46
N LYS A 53 8.28 3.38 9.17
CA LYS A 53 8.15 2.30 8.18
C LYS A 53 8.61 0.93 8.65
N SER A 54 9.85 0.77 9.11
CA SER A 54 10.40 -0.54 9.48
C SER A 54 9.68 -1.13 10.68
N GLU A 55 9.40 -0.34 11.70
CA GLU A 55 8.73 -0.82 12.91
C GLU A 55 7.26 -1.14 12.67
N VAL A 56 6.54 -0.29 11.94
CA VAL A 56 5.15 -0.55 11.53
C VAL A 56 5.08 -1.85 10.72
N ARG A 57 5.95 -2.02 9.70
CA ARG A 57 5.94 -3.24 8.88
C ARG A 57 6.32 -4.49 9.70
N LYS A 58 7.23 -4.36 10.67
CA LYS A 58 7.61 -5.44 11.58
C LYS A 58 6.42 -5.84 12.45
N LEU A 59 5.76 -4.88 13.10
CA LEU A 59 4.59 -5.10 13.94
C LEU A 59 3.47 -5.79 13.17
N LEU A 60 3.14 -5.28 11.98
CA LEU A 60 2.09 -5.86 11.15
C LEU A 60 2.41 -7.31 10.76
N LYS A 61 3.65 -7.63 10.40
CA LYS A 61 4.05 -9.02 10.08
C LYS A 61 3.89 -9.98 11.26
N SER A 62 4.14 -9.50 12.49
CA SER A 62 4.00 -10.30 13.71
C SER A 62 2.58 -10.31 14.29
N ASN A 63 1.68 -9.46 13.81
CA ASN A 63 0.35 -9.31 14.41
C ASN A 63 -0.58 -10.46 13.98
N HIS A 64 -1.01 -11.26 14.96
CA HIS A 64 -1.88 -12.42 14.77
C HIS A 64 -3.29 -12.03 14.30
N LEU A 65 -3.80 -10.86 14.73
CA LEU A 65 -5.14 -10.37 14.40
C LEU A 65 -5.38 -10.28 12.90
N ILE A 66 -4.36 -9.94 12.12
CA ILE A 66 -4.47 -9.84 10.65
C ILE A 66 -4.83 -11.21 10.06
N LYS A 67 -4.10 -12.25 10.45
CA LYS A 67 -4.33 -13.62 9.92
C LYS A 67 -5.64 -14.19 10.44
N GLU A 68 -5.91 -14.03 11.74
CA GLU A 68 -7.12 -14.55 12.40
C GLU A 68 -8.40 -13.94 11.82
N ASN A 69 -8.37 -12.66 11.42
CA ASN A 69 -9.52 -11.97 10.87
C ASN A 69 -9.55 -11.95 9.33
N ASN A 70 -8.77 -12.83 8.68
CA ASN A 70 -8.75 -13.00 7.23
C ASN A 70 -8.36 -11.74 6.44
N TYR A 71 -7.36 -11.00 6.94
CA TYR A 71 -6.71 -9.90 6.25
C TYR A 71 -5.32 -10.32 5.73
N ILE A 72 -4.82 -9.56 4.75
CA ILE A 72 -3.47 -9.68 4.20
C ILE A 72 -2.78 -8.32 4.23
N ILE A 73 -1.45 -8.36 4.26
CA ILE A 73 -0.62 -7.15 4.19
C ILE A 73 -0.21 -6.95 2.74
N VAL A 74 -0.49 -5.76 2.21
CA VAL A 74 -0.07 -5.35 0.87
C VAL A 74 0.82 -4.12 0.99
N TRP A 75 2.06 -4.22 0.55
CA TRP A 75 2.98 -3.07 0.50
C TRP A 75 2.50 -2.08 -0.55
N GLY A 76 2.59 -0.78 -0.29
CA GLY A 76 2.15 0.24 -1.25
C GLY A 76 2.92 0.17 -2.58
N GLU A 77 4.17 -0.28 -2.58
CA GLU A 77 4.98 -0.54 -3.77
C GLU A 77 4.62 -1.85 -4.53
N SER A 78 3.59 -2.57 -4.08
CA SER A 78 3.15 -3.81 -4.73
C SER A 78 2.54 -3.54 -6.10
N ASN A 79 2.67 -4.52 -6.99
CA ASN A 79 2.02 -4.50 -8.31
C ASN A 79 0.56 -5.00 -8.27
N LEU A 80 -0.02 -5.18 -7.08
CA LEU A 80 -1.42 -5.58 -6.93
C LEU A 80 -2.36 -4.40 -7.27
N PRO A 81 -3.49 -4.64 -7.95
CA PRO A 81 -4.45 -3.59 -8.32
C PRO A 81 -4.86 -2.63 -7.19
N ILE A 82 -5.00 -3.18 -5.98
CA ILE A 82 -5.39 -2.43 -4.78
C ILE A 82 -4.31 -1.42 -4.32
N ALA A 83 -3.04 -1.69 -4.65
CA ALA A 83 -1.88 -0.93 -4.20
C ALA A 83 -1.40 0.13 -5.21
N LEU A 84 -1.90 0.12 -6.44
CA LEU A 84 -1.33 0.88 -7.55
C LEU A 84 -1.38 2.40 -7.42
N THR A 85 -2.25 2.89 -6.55
CA THR A 85 -2.37 4.32 -6.23
C THR A 85 -1.42 4.77 -5.13
N TYR A 86 -0.71 3.82 -4.51
CA TYR A 86 0.15 4.05 -3.37
C TYR A 86 1.62 3.90 -3.75
N ASP A 87 2.49 4.32 -2.84
CA ASP A 87 3.93 4.18 -2.97
C ASP A 87 4.53 3.52 -1.73
N GLU A 88 5.85 3.43 -1.70
CA GLU A 88 6.60 2.79 -0.62
C GLU A 88 6.42 3.42 0.78
N GLY A 89 5.80 4.59 0.88
CA GLY A 89 5.42 5.25 2.13
C GLY A 89 4.11 4.73 2.72
N HIS A 90 3.45 3.80 2.02
CA HIS A 90 2.18 3.23 2.42
C HIS A 90 2.30 1.72 2.69
N THR A 91 1.42 1.21 3.55
CA THR A 91 1.17 -0.21 3.75
C THR A 91 -0.33 -0.38 3.91
N LEU A 92 -0.92 -1.31 3.16
CA LEU A 92 -2.35 -1.60 3.21
C LEU A 92 -2.59 -2.89 4.01
N ILE A 93 -3.62 -2.87 4.85
CA ILE A 93 -4.24 -4.08 5.41
C ILE A 93 -5.54 -4.30 4.66
N VAL A 94 -5.62 -5.42 3.93
CA VAL A 94 -6.66 -5.68 2.93
C VAL A 94 -7.38 -6.97 3.29
N LYS A 95 -8.71 -6.96 3.30
CA LYS A 95 -9.50 -8.18 3.50
C LYS A 95 -9.19 -9.17 2.37
N LYS A 96 -8.95 -10.43 2.72
CA LYS A 96 -8.57 -11.45 1.73
C LYS A 96 -9.67 -11.62 0.68
N GLY A 97 -9.28 -11.66 -0.60
CA GLY A 97 -10.16 -11.83 -1.75
C GLY A 97 -10.43 -10.54 -2.54
N ILE A 98 -10.10 -9.36 -1.99
CA ILE A 98 -10.30 -8.08 -2.68
C ILE A 98 -9.00 -7.43 -3.17
N GLU A 99 -7.85 -8.08 -3.02
CA GLU A 99 -6.53 -7.55 -3.40
C GLU A 99 -6.37 -7.22 -4.90
N ASN A 100 -7.20 -7.83 -5.74
CA ASN A 100 -7.26 -7.58 -7.17
C ASN A 100 -8.27 -6.48 -7.57
N SER A 101 -8.90 -5.84 -6.59
CA SER A 101 -9.81 -4.72 -6.81
C SER A 101 -9.03 -3.42 -6.97
N TYR A 102 -9.60 -2.46 -7.69
CA TYR A 102 -9.01 -1.11 -7.81
C TYR A 102 -9.61 -0.17 -6.77
N ILE A 103 -8.76 0.63 -6.12
CA ILE A 103 -9.17 1.71 -5.22
C ILE A 103 -9.27 3.03 -5.99
N GLY A 104 -10.28 3.83 -5.65
CA GLY A 104 -10.43 5.21 -6.13
C GLY A 104 -11.64 5.43 -7.05
N GLY A 105 -11.81 6.67 -7.51
CA GLY A 105 -12.90 7.04 -8.43
C GLY A 105 -12.73 6.45 -9.83
N LYS A 106 -13.80 6.49 -10.64
CA LYS A 106 -13.88 5.87 -11.98
C LYS A 106 -12.67 6.19 -12.90
N LYS A 107 -12.19 7.44 -12.89
CA LYS A 107 -11.01 7.89 -13.65
C LYS A 107 -9.69 7.26 -13.17
N GLN A 108 -9.54 7.08 -11.85
CA GLN A 108 -8.36 6.44 -11.25
C GLN A 108 -8.34 4.95 -11.60
N ILE A 109 -9.50 4.31 -11.53
CA ILE A 109 -9.70 2.90 -11.91
C ILE A 109 -9.37 2.70 -13.39
N GLU A 110 -9.89 3.53 -14.30
CA GLU A 110 -9.59 3.42 -15.74
C GLU A 110 -8.10 3.60 -16.04
N LYS A 111 -7.44 4.58 -15.40
CA LYS A 111 -6.00 4.79 -15.54
C LYS A 111 -5.21 3.56 -15.08
N ASN A 112 -5.56 3.01 -13.91
CA ASN A 112 -4.90 1.82 -13.37
C ASN A 112 -5.18 0.59 -14.25
N TYR A 113 -6.41 0.41 -14.74
CA TYR A 113 -6.74 -0.67 -15.66
C TYR A 113 -5.90 -0.60 -16.94
N ARG A 114 -5.73 0.59 -17.52
CA ARG A 114 -4.86 0.79 -18.70
C ARG A 114 -3.39 0.48 -18.44
N ILE A 115 -2.88 0.68 -17.22
CA ILE A 115 -1.47 0.45 -16.90
C ILE A 115 -1.20 -1.03 -16.55
N PHE A 116 -2.14 -1.69 -15.86
CA PHE A 116 -1.94 -2.98 -15.22
C PHE A 116 -2.73 -4.15 -15.83
N SER A 117 -3.65 -3.89 -16.76
CA SER A 117 -4.18 -4.93 -17.66
C SER A 117 -3.05 -5.62 -18.44
N ASP A 118 -3.29 -6.86 -18.86
CA ASP A 118 -2.31 -7.61 -19.65
C ASP A 118 -2.01 -6.93 -21.00
N GLU A 119 -2.99 -6.23 -21.57
CA GLU A 119 -2.80 -5.35 -22.71
C GLU A 119 -1.88 -4.18 -22.38
N GLY A 120 -2.13 -3.47 -21.26
CA GLY A 120 -1.27 -2.41 -20.77
C GLY A 120 0.18 -2.84 -20.49
N LYS A 121 0.36 -4.05 -19.93
CA LYS A 121 1.70 -4.65 -19.72
C LYS A 121 2.39 -4.94 -21.05
N LYS A 122 1.69 -5.53 -22.02
CA LYS A 122 2.22 -5.80 -23.38
C LYS A 122 2.62 -4.51 -24.09
N GLN A 123 1.79 -3.47 -24.02
CA GLN A 123 2.07 -2.16 -24.63
C GLN A 123 3.28 -1.46 -24.00
N ARG A 124 3.42 -1.50 -22.67
CA ARG A 124 4.62 -0.95 -21.99
C ARG A 124 5.89 -1.71 -22.39
N LYS A 125 5.83 -3.04 -22.53
CA LYS A 125 6.96 -3.86 -22.99
C LYS A 125 7.33 -3.55 -24.44
N MET A 126 6.35 -3.39 -25.33
CA MET A 126 6.57 -2.94 -26.71
C MET A 126 7.20 -1.56 -26.77
N ASN A 127 6.67 -0.58 -26.02
CA ASN A 127 7.17 0.80 -26.02
C ASN A 127 8.62 0.89 -25.49
N LYS A 128 8.98 0.10 -24.47
CA LYS A 128 10.38 -0.02 -24.02
C LYS A 128 11.29 -0.54 -25.12
N ASN A 129 10.86 -1.55 -25.87
CA ASN A 129 11.63 -2.10 -27.00
C ASN A 129 11.80 -1.09 -28.13
N ILE A 130 10.74 -0.34 -28.47
CA ILE A 130 10.78 0.70 -29.50
C ILE A 130 11.76 1.81 -29.10
N ASN A 131 11.69 2.31 -27.86
CA ASN A 131 12.58 3.35 -27.38
C ASN A 131 14.04 2.90 -27.29
N ARG A 132 14.30 1.62 -26.95
CA ARG A 132 15.66 1.06 -26.97
C ARG A 132 16.24 1.04 -28.38
N ARG A 133 15.44 0.66 -29.38
CA ARG A 133 15.83 0.64 -30.80
C ARG A 133 16.07 2.04 -31.38
N LYS A 134 15.34 3.05 -30.90
CA LYS A 134 15.56 4.46 -31.30
C LYS A 134 16.82 5.06 -30.69
N ARG A 135 17.28 4.58 -29.54
CA ARG A 135 18.53 5.01 -28.90
C ARG A 135 19.79 4.30 -29.41
N SER A 136 19.62 3.14 -30.05
CA SER A 136 20.72 2.38 -30.67
C SER A 136 20.92 2.71 -32.15
N ARG A 137 20.27 3.77 -32.64
CA ARG A 137 20.45 4.38 -33.95
C ARG A 137 20.96 5.78 -33.73
#